data_AF-A0A3L7QKF9-F1
#
_entry.id   AF-A0A3L7QKF9-F1
#
_cell.length_a   1.000
_cell.length_b   1.000
_cell.length_c   1.000
_cell.angle_alpha   90.00
_cell.angle_beta   90.00
_cell.angle_gamma   90.00
#
_symmetry.space_group_name_H-M   'P 1'
#
loop_
_entity.id
_entity.type
_entity.pdbx_description
1 polymer ?
#
loop_
_entity_poly.entity_id
_entity_poly.type
_entity_poly.pdbx_seq_one_letter_code
_entity_poly.pdbx_strand_id
1 'polypeptide(L)'
;MLRYIHETSQNVLISGESGLTPWAMGGLRCIPGLLKLTSCAPIRFCTAMLANVGDIRRQFRSRFILDQGRCVAGNVVLEHLLGAAPIRPGTWLGLSLGNYAKKLYINLNCDPRRYSPADSNRLADLFVNTILELTQPDSESRSARAHERPSNARNS
;
A
#
# COMPACT_ATOMS: atom_id res chain seq x y z
N MET A 1 16.43 -15.95 19.04
CA MET A 1 15.45 -15.45 18.06
C MET A 1 14.24 -14.78 18.72
N LEU A 2 13.50 -15.47 19.61
CA LEU A 2 12.39 -14.86 20.38
C LEU A 2 12.79 -13.61 21.19
N ARG A 3 13.98 -13.64 21.79
CA ARG A 3 14.52 -12.52 22.59
C ARG A 3 14.85 -11.28 21.74
N TYR A 4 15.28 -11.48 20.50
CA TYR A 4 15.56 -10.41 19.53
C TYR A 4 14.26 -9.78 19.02
N ILE A 5 13.21 -10.58 18.79
CA ILE A 5 11.87 -10.08 18.45
C ILE A 5 11.28 -9.28 19.62
N HIS A 6 11.54 -9.73 20.86
CA HIS A 6 11.09 -9.03 22.07
C HIS A 6 11.79 -7.67 22.25
N GLU A 7 13.11 -7.62 22.10
CA GLU A 7 13.88 -6.37 22.24
C GLU A 7 13.59 -5.38 21.12
N THR A 8 13.40 -5.85 19.88
CA THR A 8 13.04 -4.99 18.75
C THR A 8 11.63 -4.41 18.90
N SER A 9 10.68 -5.21 19.43
CA SER A 9 9.32 -4.74 19.70
C SER A 9 9.29 -3.68 20.80
N GLN A 10 10.12 -3.83 21.84
CA GLN A 10 10.22 -2.83 22.91
C GLN A 10 10.87 -1.53 22.43
N ASN A 11 11.92 -1.60 21.60
CA ASN A 11 12.59 -0.40 21.11
C ASN A 11 11.71 0.45 20.16
N VAL A 12 10.81 -0.18 19.40
CA VAL A 12 9.85 0.53 18.53
C VAL A 12 8.73 1.20 19.34
N LEU A 13 8.36 0.63 20.50
CA LEU A 13 7.36 1.24 21.40
C LEU A 13 7.91 2.45 22.16
N ILE A 14 9.23 2.50 22.37
CA ILE A 14 9.91 3.49 23.23
C ILE A 14 10.43 4.70 22.42
N SER A 15 10.63 4.57 21.10
CA SER A 15 11.24 5.62 20.28
C SER A 15 10.21 6.54 19.63
N GLY A 16 9.88 7.65 20.30
CA GLY A 16 9.27 8.84 19.69
C GLY A 16 7.81 9.10 20.06
N GLU A 17 7.59 10.07 20.98
CA GLU A 17 6.30 10.73 21.27
C GLU A 17 5.17 9.89 21.92
N SER A 18 5.50 8.75 22.52
CA SER A 18 4.53 7.77 23.03
C SER A 18 4.43 7.69 24.56
N GLY A 19 4.59 8.80 25.30
CA GLY A 19 4.48 8.77 26.77
C GLY A 19 3.04 8.57 27.29
N LEU A 20 2.06 9.14 26.59
CA LEU A 20 0.63 9.07 26.96
C LEU A 20 -0.04 7.75 26.57
N THR A 21 0.40 7.14 25.48
CA THR A 21 -0.19 5.95 24.87
C THR A 21 -0.16 4.70 25.76
N PRO A 22 0.97 4.34 26.43
CA PRO A 22 1.02 3.19 27.32
C PRO A 22 0.25 3.42 28.62
N TRP A 23 0.20 4.66 29.13
CA TRP A 23 -0.60 5.00 30.30
C TRP A 23 -2.10 4.94 30.00
N ALA A 24 -2.53 5.48 28.85
CA ALA A 24 -3.90 5.39 28.38
C ALA A 24 -4.33 3.92 28.13
N MET A 25 -3.48 3.09 27.53
CA MET A 25 -3.75 1.65 27.41
C MET A 25 -3.80 0.93 28.78
N GLY A 26 -2.95 1.32 29.72
CA GLY A 26 -2.96 0.81 31.10
C GLY A 26 -4.27 1.12 31.81
N GLY A 27 -4.75 2.37 31.71
CA GLY A 27 -6.05 2.79 32.24
C GLY A 27 -7.23 2.06 31.57
N LEU A 28 -7.15 1.82 30.26
CA LEU A 28 -8.18 1.09 29.51
C LEU A 28 -8.33 -0.38 29.93
N ARG A 29 -7.25 -0.99 30.47
CA ARG A 29 -7.27 -2.38 30.98
C ARG A 29 -7.94 -2.52 32.34
N CYS A 30 -8.07 -1.44 33.12
CA CYS A 30 -8.70 -1.47 34.44
C CYS A 30 -10.23 -1.55 34.38
N ILE A 31 -10.83 -1.31 33.22
CA ILE A 31 -12.29 -1.38 33.01
C ILE A 31 -12.63 -2.69 32.28
N PRO A 32 -13.04 -3.75 32.98
CA PRO A 32 -13.40 -5.01 32.34
C PRO A 32 -14.58 -4.80 31.40
N GLY A 33 -14.39 -5.15 30.12
CA GLY A 33 -15.41 -5.00 29.07
C GLY A 33 -15.26 -3.79 28.16
N LEU A 34 -14.47 -2.77 28.53
CA LEU A 34 -14.27 -1.58 27.67
C LEU A 34 -13.52 -1.92 26.38
N LEU A 35 -12.49 -2.77 26.47
CA LEU A 35 -11.78 -3.31 25.31
C LEU A 35 -12.71 -4.10 24.39
N LYS A 36 -13.70 -4.83 24.94
CA LYS A 36 -14.69 -5.55 24.15
C LYS A 36 -15.66 -4.56 23.48
N LEU A 37 -16.07 -3.51 24.18
CA LEU A 37 -16.97 -2.48 23.65
C LEU A 37 -16.31 -1.69 22.50
N THR A 38 -15.07 -1.25 22.68
CA THR A 38 -14.31 -0.50 21.67
C THR A 38 -13.90 -1.38 20.48
N SER A 39 -13.61 -2.67 20.71
CA SER A 39 -13.30 -3.61 19.63
C SER A 39 -14.54 -4.10 18.87
N CYS A 40 -15.71 -4.07 19.50
CA CYS A 40 -16.99 -4.40 18.86
C CYS A 40 -17.69 -3.16 18.25
N ALA A 41 -17.21 -1.95 18.54
CA ALA A 41 -17.72 -0.75 17.93
C ALA A 41 -17.36 -0.75 16.43
N PRO A 42 -18.33 -0.59 15.51
CA PRO A 42 -18.07 -0.53 14.07
C PRO A 42 -17.47 0.83 13.70
N ILE A 43 -16.29 1.12 14.23
CA ILE A 43 -15.58 2.36 13.97
C ILE A 43 -14.95 2.26 12.58
N ARG A 44 -15.41 3.14 11.69
CA ARG A 44 -15.03 3.16 10.27
C ARG A 44 -13.82 4.07 10.09
N PHE A 45 -12.62 3.51 10.19
CA PHE A 45 -11.38 4.29 10.06
C PHE A 45 -10.92 4.49 8.60
N CYS A 46 -11.50 3.78 7.63
CA CYS A 46 -11.00 3.77 6.26
C CYS A 46 -12.13 3.56 5.24
N THR A 47 -12.36 4.57 4.40
CA THR A 47 -13.33 4.54 3.28
C THR A 47 -12.72 3.96 2.02
N ALA A 48 -11.42 4.16 1.78
CA ALA A 48 -10.69 3.63 0.66
C ALA A 48 -9.31 3.11 1.10
N MET A 49 -8.94 1.92 0.63
CA MET A 49 -7.65 1.30 0.92
C MET A 49 -6.82 1.20 -0.37
N LEU A 50 -5.54 1.56 -0.30
CA LEU A 50 -4.55 1.35 -1.35
C LEU A 50 -3.50 0.36 -0.87
N ALA A 51 -3.36 -0.76 -1.57
CA ALA A 51 -2.34 -1.77 -1.32
C ALA A 51 -1.30 -1.76 -2.44
N ASN A 52 -0.06 -1.38 -2.12
CA ASN A 52 1.05 -1.55 -3.05
C ASN A 52 1.70 -2.91 -2.82
N VAL A 53 1.46 -3.82 -3.77
CA VAL A 53 2.04 -5.18 -3.80
C VAL A 53 3.48 -5.16 -4.29
N GLY A 54 3.88 -4.15 -5.06
CA GLY A 54 5.19 -4.07 -5.68
C GLY A 54 5.36 -5.16 -6.75
N ASP A 55 6.53 -5.78 -6.83
CA ASP A 55 6.81 -6.84 -7.79
C ASP A 55 6.06 -8.13 -7.42
N ILE A 56 5.03 -8.47 -8.20
CA ILE A 56 4.15 -9.61 -7.92
C ILE A 56 4.94 -10.93 -7.91
N ARG A 57 6.08 -11.00 -8.63
CA ARG A 57 6.93 -12.20 -8.67
C ARG A 57 7.47 -12.58 -7.30
N ARG A 58 7.62 -11.61 -6.38
CA ARG A 58 8.07 -11.86 -5.00
C ARG A 58 7.06 -12.62 -4.16
N GLN A 59 5.80 -12.66 -4.58
CA GLN A 59 4.75 -13.40 -3.86
C GLN A 59 4.76 -14.89 -4.20
N PHE A 60 5.33 -15.29 -5.35
CA PHE A 60 5.45 -16.69 -5.69
C PHE A 60 6.53 -17.36 -4.84
N ARG A 61 6.17 -18.47 -4.19
CA ARG A 61 7.15 -19.33 -3.50
C ARG A 61 8.10 -20.01 -4.48
N SER A 62 7.61 -20.28 -5.69
CA SER A 62 8.35 -20.96 -6.75
C SER A 62 9.07 -19.94 -7.64
N ARG A 63 10.30 -20.25 -8.06
CA ARG A 63 11.04 -19.47 -9.04
C ARG A 63 10.71 -20.01 -10.44
N PHE A 64 9.92 -19.25 -11.20
CA PHE A 64 9.63 -19.55 -12.59
C PHE A 64 10.77 -19.10 -13.50
N ILE A 65 10.98 -19.81 -14.61
CA ILE A 65 11.86 -19.36 -15.69
C ILE A 65 11.20 -18.11 -16.30
N LEU A 66 11.99 -17.11 -16.63
CA LEU A 66 11.50 -15.88 -17.24
C LEU A 66 11.76 -15.90 -18.74
N ASP A 67 10.72 -15.72 -19.53
CA ASP A 67 10.83 -15.42 -20.97
C ASP A 67 10.28 -14.02 -21.23
N GLN A 68 11.11 -13.14 -21.79
CA GLN A 68 10.81 -11.71 -21.96
C GLN A 68 10.25 -11.01 -20.70
N GLY A 69 10.67 -11.46 -19.51
CA GLY A 69 10.20 -10.93 -18.22
C GLY A 69 8.86 -11.48 -17.72
N ARG A 70 8.26 -12.44 -18.43
CA ARG A 70 7.06 -13.19 -18.02
C ARG A 70 7.45 -14.54 -17.43
N CYS A 71 6.72 -14.99 -16.42
CA CYS A 71 6.89 -16.31 -15.83
C CYS A 71 6.39 -17.40 -16.77
N VAL A 72 7.25 -18.38 -17.04
CA VAL A 72 6.97 -19.56 -17.86
C VAL A 72 7.05 -20.82 -16.99
N ALA A 73 6.04 -21.67 -17.14
CA ALA A 73 5.97 -23.00 -16.52
C ALA A 73 5.71 -24.03 -17.62
N GLY A 74 6.77 -24.67 -18.12
CA GLY A 74 6.68 -25.59 -19.26
C GLY A 74 6.23 -24.85 -20.52
N ASN A 75 5.04 -25.17 -21.01
CA ASN A 75 4.40 -24.55 -22.18
C ASN A 75 3.40 -23.44 -21.81
N VAL A 76 3.24 -23.09 -20.53
CA VAL A 76 2.31 -22.08 -20.06
C VAL A 76 3.05 -20.78 -19.76
N VAL A 77 2.58 -19.68 -20.34
CA VAL A 77 3.10 -18.33 -20.09
C VAL A 77 2.08 -17.54 -19.28
N LEU A 78 2.51 -16.99 -18.16
CA LEU A 78 1.67 -16.10 -17.36
C LEU A 78 1.65 -14.70 -17.99
N GLU A 79 0.53 -14.31 -18.58
CA GLU A 79 0.38 -13.02 -19.26
C GLU A 79 0.04 -11.88 -18.30
N HIS A 80 -0.98 -12.10 -17.46
CA HIS A 80 -1.56 -11.08 -16.60
C HIS A 80 -1.93 -11.66 -15.23
N LEU A 81 -1.90 -10.80 -14.22
CA LEU A 81 -2.27 -11.12 -12.84
C LEU A 81 -3.36 -10.14 -12.40
N LEU A 82 -4.55 -10.67 -12.17
CA LEU A 82 -5.66 -9.93 -11.61
C LEU A 82 -5.77 -10.30 -10.13
N GLY A 83 -5.80 -9.27 -9.27
CA GLY A 83 -5.96 -9.43 -7.84
C GLY A 83 -7.08 -8.55 -7.35
N ALA A 84 -8.02 -9.10 -6.59
CA ALA A 84 -9.05 -8.32 -5.91
C ALA A 84 -8.61 -8.03 -4.49
N ALA A 85 -8.41 -6.75 -4.14
CA ALA A 85 -8.24 -6.36 -2.75
C ALA A 85 -9.55 -6.66 -1.98
N PRO A 86 -9.53 -7.38 -0.85
CA PRO A 86 -10.74 -7.68 -0.11
C PRO A 86 -11.35 -6.40 0.48
N ILE A 87 -12.63 -6.18 0.23
CA ILE A 87 -13.38 -5.06 0.80
C ILE A 87 -13.97 -5.52 2.14
N ARG A 88 -13.53 -4.91 3.24
CA ARG A 88 -14.16 -5.12 4.56
C ARG A 88 -15.47 -4.32 4.64
N PRO A 89 -16.46 -4.78 5.42
CA PRO A 89 -17.68 -4.00 5.67
C PRO A 89 -17.35 -2.58 6.13
N GLY A 90 -17.79 -1.57 5.37
CA GLY A 90 -17.55 -0.16 5.66
C GLY A 90 -16.42 0.49 4.83
N THR A 91 -15.59 -0.29 4.14
CA THR A 91 -14.71 0.21 3.08
C THR A 91 -15.49 0.22 1.77
N TRP A 92 -15.41 1.30 1.00
CA TRP A 92 -16.16 1.43 -0.26
C TRP A 92 -15.30 1.10 -1.48
N LEU A 93 -13.98 1.20 -1.33
CA LEU A 93 -13.03 1.07 -2.44
C LEU A 93 -11.73 0.41 -1.97
N GLY A 94 -11.30 -0.63 -2.66
CA GLY A 94 -9.99 -1.25 -2.51
C GLY A 94 -9.19 -1.17 -3.81
N LEU A 95 -8.03 -0.54 -3.77
CA LEU A 95 -7.08 -0.51 -4.87
C LEU A 95 -5.89 -1.41 -4.56
N SER A 96 -5.46 -2.19 -5.56
CA SER A 96 -4.18 -2.90 -5.51
C SER A 96 -3.29 -2.51 -6.68
N LEU A 97 -2.05 -2.14 -6.39
CA LEU A 97 -1.02 -1.82 -7.37
C LEU A 97 0.04 -2.92 -7.37
N GLY A 98 0.42 -3.41 -8.54
CA GLY A 98 1.48 -4.41 -8.67
C GLY A 98 2.20 -4.30 -9.99
N ASN A 99 3.49 -4.62 -10.00
CA ASN A 99 4.32 -4.62 -11.19
C ASN A 99 4.59 -6.06 -11.63
N TYR A 100 4.40 -6.33 -12.93
CA TYR A 100 4.73 -7.61 -13.53
C TYR A 100 5.15 -7.42 -14.99
N ALA A 101 6.23 -8.08 -15.41
CA ALA A 101 6.76 -7.98 -16.78
C ALA A 101 6.91 -6.53 -17.31
N LYS A 102 7.44 -5.62 -16.46
CA LYS A 102 7.59 -4.17 -16.74
C LYS A 102 6.28 -3.41 -16.98
N LYS A 103 5.13 -3.99 -16.64
CA LYS A 103 3.83 -3.33 -16.68
C LYS A 103 3.33 -3.10 -15.25
N LEU A 104 2.73 -1.93 -15.02
CA LEU A 104 1.99 -1.63 -13.80
C LEU A 104 0.55 -2.13 -13.98
N TYR A 105 0.11 -2.97 -13.04
CA TYR A 105 -1.25 -3.46 -12.93
C TYR A 105 -1.94 -2.73 -11.78
N ILE A 106 -3.14 -2.25 -12.07
CA ILE A 106 -3.99 -1.52 -11.13
C ILE A 106 -5.32 -2.25 -11.13
N ASN A 107 -5.71 -2.80 -9.98
CA ASN A 107 -7.03 -3.41 -9.83
C ASN A 107 -7.86 -2.57 -8.86
N LEU A 108 -9.07 -2.22 -9.29
CA LEU A 108 -10.09 -1.60 -8.45
C LEU A 108 -11.11 -2.65 -8.04
N ASN A 109 -11.42 -2.70 -6.75
CA ASN A 109 -12.56 -3.41 -6.21
C ASN A 109 -13.47 -2.40 -5.51
N CYS A 110 -14.69 -2.23 -6.00
CA CYS A 110 -15.67 -1.27 -5.48
C CYS A 110 -16.81 -2.01 -4.76
N ASP A 111 -17.36 -1.41 -3.70
CA ASP A 111 -18.57 -1.93 -3.06
C ASP A 111 -19.76 -1.80 -4.03
N PRO A 112 -20.39 -2.91 -4.47
CA PRO A 112 -21.49 -2.88 -5.43
C PRO A 112 -22.76 -2.19 -4.89
N ARG A 113 -22.86 -1.98 -3.57
CA ARG A 113 -23.98 -1.22 -2.97
C ARG A 113 -23.82 0.30 -3.14
N ARG A 114 -22.62 0.75 -3.47
CA ARG A 114 -22.23 2.18 -3.55
C ARG A 114 -21.88 2.61 -4.97
N TYR A 115 -21.26 1.73 -5.74
CA TYR A 115 -20.83 2.01 -7.10
C TYR A 115 -21.56 1.11 -8.08
N SER A 116 -22.17 1.72 -9.10
CA SER A 116 -22.59 0.95 -10.27
C SER A 116 -21.36 0.46 -11.06
N PRO A 117 -21.52 -0.53 -11.95
CA PRO A 117 -20.45 -0.92 -12.87
C PRO A 117 -19.93 0.26 -13.72
N ALA A 118 -20.83 1.15 -14.15
CA ALA A 118 -20.47 2.34 -14.91
C ALA A 118 -19.63 3.33 -14.10
N ASP A 119 -19.99 3.56 -12.84
CA ASP A 119 -19.22 4.43 -11.94
C ASP A 119 -17.85 3.85 -11.62
N SER A 120 -17.77 2.53 -11.47
CA SER A 120 -16.51 1.83 -11.22
C SER A 120 -15.55 1.96 -12.40
N ASN A 121 -16.05 1.80 -13.63
CA ASN A 121 -15.26 2.00 -14.84
C ASN A 121 -14.82 3.45 -14.99
N ARG A 122 -15.73 4.40 -14.77
CA ARG A 122 -15.41 5.84 -14.80
C ARG A 122 -14.31 6.20 -13.78
N LEU A 123 -14.38 5.63 -12.58
CA LEU A 123 -13.36 5.84 -11.56
C LEU A 123 -12.01 5.27 -11.97
N ALA A 124 -11.99 4.08 -12.60
CA ALA A 124 -10.77 3.48 -13.12
C ALA A 124 -10.14 4.35 -14.22
N ASP A 125 -10.95 4.83 -15.16
CA ASP A 125 -10.50 5.71 -16.26
C ASP A 125 -9.91 7.01 -15.72
N LEU A 126 -10.60 7.66 -14.78
CA LEU A 126 -10.11 8.87 -14.12
C LEU A 126 -8.77 8.62 -13.41
N PHE A 127 -8.65 7.53 -12.67
CA PHE A 127 -7.43 7.21 -11.94
C PHE A 127 -6.24 6.98 -12.90
N VAL A 128 -6.46 6.24 -13.99
CA VAL A 128 -5.43 6.01 -15.01
C VAL A 128 -5.04 7.31 -15.71
N ASN A 129 -6.02 8.12 -16.13
CA ASN A 129 -5.77 9.39 -16.81
C ASN A 129 -4.96 10.34 -15.93
N THR A 130 -5.31 10.48 -14.65
CA THR A 130 -4.55 11.30 -13.70
C THR A 130 -3.11 10.80 -13.53
N ILE A 131 -2.88 9.49 -13.45
CA ILE A 131 -1.51 8.95 -13.37
C ILE A 131 -0.73 9.28 -14.65
N LEU A 132 -1.34 9.12 -15.82
CA LEU A 132 -0.70 9.41 -17.09
C LEU A 132 -0.34 10.90 -17.21
N GLU A 133 -1.26 11.80 -16.85
CA GLU A 133 -1.02 13.24 -16.79
C GLU A 133 0.15 13.59 -15.87
N LEU A 134 0.19 13.04 -14.64
CA LEU A 134 1.28 13.28 -13.68
C LEU A 134 2.63 12.66 -14.09
N THR A 135 2.61 11.67 -14.98
CA THR A 135 3.82 10.99 -15.44
C THR A 135 4.39 11.63 -16.71
N GLN A 136 3.64 12.52 -17.37
CA GLN A 136 4.20 13.32 -18.45
C GLN A 136 5.34 14.17 -17.88
N PRO A 137 6.52 14.12 -18.49
CA PRO A 137 7.64 14.90 -18.00
C PRO A 137 7.34 16.38 -18.20
N ASP A 138 7.14 17.12 -17.11
CA ASP A 138 7.50 18.53 -17.05
C ASP A 138 9.03 18.60 -17.24
N SER A 139 9.46 18.52 -18.51
CA SER A 139 10.87 18.56 -18.91
C SER A 139 11.55 19.89 -18.53
N GLU A 140 10.78 20.91 -18.13
CA GLU A 140 11.30 22.23 -17.78
C GLU A 140 11.52 22.45 -16.28
N SER A 141 10.75 21.79 -15.40
CA SER A 141 10.80 22.11 -13.95
C SER A 141 11.83 21.28 -13.15
N ARG A 142 12.24 20.11 -13.64
CA ARG A 142 13.25 19.27 -12.96
C ARG A 142 14.70 19.73 -13.18
N SER A 143 14.99 20.40 -14.30
CA SER A 143 16.32 20.97 -14.57
C SER A 143 16.64 22.15 -13.64
N ALA A 144 15.62 22.98 -13.32
CA ALA A 144 15.79 24.13 -12.41
C ALA A 144 16.14 23.71 -10.97
N ARG A 145 15.52 22.64 -10.44
CA ARG A 145 15.81 22.16 -9.07
C ARG A 145 17.13 21.38 -8.93
N ALA A 146 17.70 20.89 -10.03
CA ALA A 146 19.00 20.22 -10.00
C ALA A 146 20.17 21.21 -9.94
N HIS A 147 19.97 22.48 -10.32
CA HIS A 147 21.02 23.51 -10.33
C HIS A 147 21.14 24.29 -9.00
N GLU A 148 20.16 24.19 -8.10
CA GLU A 148 20.16 24.85 -6.77
C GLU A 148 20.68 23.96 -5.62
N ARG A 149 21.57 23.01 -5.88
CA ARG A 149 22.42 22.47 -4.80
C ARG A 149 23.71 23.31 -4.75
N PRO A 150 23.81 24.33 -3.87
CA PRO A 150 25.09 24.96 -3.63
C PRO A 150 26.06 23.91 -3.09
N SER A 151 27.21 23.79 -3.77
CA SER A 151 28.37 23.08 -3.26
C SER A 151 28.80 23.77 -1.97
N ASN A 152 28.40 23.21 -0.83
CA ASN A 152 28.90 23.68 0.46
C ASN A 152 30.33 23.16 0.61
N ALA A 153 31.27 23.89 0.02
CA ALA A 153 32.68 23.84 0.33
C ALA A 153 32.90 24.45 1.72
N ARG A 154 33.31 23.60 2.67
CA ARG A 154 34.05 23.95 3.90
C ARG A 154 35.08 22.82 4.05
N ASN A 155 36.39 23.03 3.83
CA ASN A 155 37.37 23.70 4.70
C ASN A 155 37.08 23.37 6.19
N SER A 156 37.92 22.65 6.92
CA SER A 156 39.39 22.57 6.92
C SER A 156 39.87 21.30 7.60
#